data_AF-A0A109FXS7-F1
#
_entry.id   AF-A0A109FXS7-F1
#
_cell.length_a   1.000
_cell.length_b   1.000
_cell.length_c   1.000
_cell.angle_alpha   90.00
_cell.angle_beta   90.00
_cell.angle_gamma   90.00
#
_symmetry.space_group_name_H-M   'P 1'
#
loop_
_entity.id
_entity.type
_entity.pdbx_description
1 polymer ?
#
loop_
_entity_poly.entity_id
_entity_poly.type
_entity_poly.pdbx_seq_one_letter_code
_entity_poly.pdbx_strand_id
1 'polypeptide(L)'
;MFRWNDYEKIKQNRNDIFCTEEEKVIVLTIKERTDVANVDNISRTQTYQEYYLRNREIRWSFLASMVSRNGGWNMTDLEGEYYSNLLSQTVKRRLFLLYEKANWLIFLDAFPQLLLYEESKKRCAPLFHLLQFFNISIFMEKEWVAFWEKKDINRLMTALIINEQNKIQKPVIENAYFQKHVFDTALFKFQEIFHVSAVIFPTVEGGMYGFSVYQFETLQKRIELGKQLAWLLFHSKYKASFYKFAVQTRHTGSRMDYECNIRGIRKSCTPALRDVYSIVTHEKLIEKDWFSEGLEIDSLFLLEKPKGEINITEWYRKKREQIHTLSILSSFVKRMDEFMI
;
A
#
# COMPACT_ATOMS: atom_id res chain seq x y z
N MET A 1 -19.31 16.13 -4.36
CA MET A 1 -18.86 16.97 -5.48
C MET A 1 -17.94 18.03 -4.94
N PHE A 2 -16.72 18.12 -5.47
CA PHE A 2 -15.76 19.13 -5.03
C PHE A 2 -16.10 20.45 -5.75
N ARG A 3 -16.74 21.43 -5.10
CA ARG A 3 -17.07 22.70 -5.78
C ARG A 3 -15.82 23.58 -5.84
N TRP A 4 -15.71 24.37 -6.91
CA TRP A 4 -14.65 25.37 -7.13
C TRP A 4 -14.35 26.22 -5.89
N ASN A 5 -15.41 26.76 -5.26
CA ASN A 5 -15.32 27.60 -4.06
C ASN A 5 -14.66 26.90 -2.85
N ASP A 6 -14.66 25.56 -2.81
CA ASP A 6 -14.15 24.83 -1.66
C ASP A 6 -12.61 24.77 -1.64
N TYR A 7 -11.94 24.75 -2.80
CA TYR A 7 -10.47 24.71 -2.87
C TYR A 7 -9.87 26.03 -2.37
N GLU A 8 -10.29 27.16 -2.97
CA GLU A 8 -9.78 28.48 -2.59
C GLU A 8 -10.15 28.84 -1.15
N LYS A 9 -11.33 28.45 -0.67
CA LYS A 9 -11.70 28.65 0.74
C LYS A 9 -10.78 27.91 1.70
N ILE A 10 -10.48 26.62 1.46
CA ILE A 10 -9.57 25.86 2.34
C ILE A 10 -8.15 26.41 2.25
N LYS A 11 -7.69 26.74 1.04
CA LYS A 11 -6.37 27.34 0.81
C LYS A 11 -6.20 28.68 1.52
N GLN A 12 -7.22 29.54 1.47
CA GLN A 12 -7.24 30.80 2.20
C GLN A 12 -7.22 30.55 3.72
N ASN A 13 -8.08 29.65 4.22
CA ASN A 13 -8.09 29.29 5.62
C ASN A 13 -6.71 28.83 6.11
N ARG A 14 -5.99 28.00 5.33
CA ARG A 14 -4.63 27.54 5.67
C ARG A 14 -3.66 28.70 5.90
N ASN A 15 -3.77 29.80 5.15
CA ASN A 15 -2.91 30.96 5.32
C ASN A 15 -3.24 31.78 6.58
N ASP A 16 -4.51 31.78 7.00
CA ASP A 16 -5.02 32.62 8.09
C ASP A 16 -5.05 31.89 9.45
N ILE A 17 -4.81 30.58 9.49
CA ILE A 17 -4.87 29.76 10.70
C ILE A 17 -3.59 29.91 11.53
N PHE A 18 -3.77 30.35 12.79
CA PHE A 18 -2.76 30.27 13.83
C PHE A 18 -3.01 29.06 14.73
N CYS A 19 -1.99 28.22 14.89
CA CYS A 19 -2.02 27.03 15.73
C CYS A 19 -1.87 27.42 17.21
N THR A 20 -2.86 27.08 18.04
CA THR A 20 -2.77 27.26 19.50
C THR A 20 -1.65 26.39 20.10
N GLU A 21 -1.18 26.71 21.31
CA GLU A 21 -0.15 25.89 21.97
C GLU A 21 -0.60 24.43 22.17
N GLU A 22 -1.89 24.22 22.46
CA GLU A 22 -2.46 22.88 22.57
C GLU A 22 -2.42 22.13 21.23
N GLU A 23 -2.78 22.78 20.13
CA GLU A 23 -2.73 22.18 18.81
C GLU A 23 -1.30 21.91 18.34
N LYS A 24 -0.32 22.74 18.73
CA LYS A 24 1.10 22.46 18.48
C LYS A 24 1.53 21.17 19.16
N VAL A 25 1.11 20.92 20.40
CA VAL A 25 1.39 19.67 21.12
C VAL A 25 0.73 18.47 20.41
N ILE A 26 -0.50 18.62 19.92
CA ILE A 26 -1.18 17.57 19.12
C ILE A 26 -0.37 17.25 17.86
N VAL A 27 0.04 18.29 17.10
CA VAL A 27 0.80 18.12 15.86
C VAL A 27 2.15 17.45 16.11
N LEU A 28 2.89 17.89 17.13
CA LEU A 28 4.18 17.29 17.50
C LEU A 28 4.02 15.83 17.90
N THR A 29 3.04 15.53 18.77
CA THR A 29 2.76 14.15 19.20
C THR A 29 2.41 13.24 18.02
N ILE A 30 1.59 13.71 17.08
CA ILE A 30 1.23 12.94 15.89
C ILE A 30 2.45 12.71 15.00
N LYS A 31 3.32 13.70 14.82
CA LYS A 31 4.57 13.56 14.04
C LYS A 31 5.48 12.51 14.66
N GLU A 32 5.73 12.58 15.96
CA GLU A 32 6.56 11.61 16.68
C GLU A 32 6.01 10.18 16.58
N ARG A 33 4.71 10.01 16.83
CA ARG A 33 4.05 8.70 16.67
C ARG A 33 4.12 8.17 15.25
N THR A 34 4.04 9.06 14.26
CA THR A 34 4.16 8.69 12.84
C THR A 34 5.58 8.24 12.52
N ASP A 35 6.60 8.98 12.95
CA ASP A 35 8.00 8.65 12.70
C ASP A 35 8.37 7.29 13.36
N VAL A 36 7.90 7.02 14.58
CA VAL A 36 8.11 5.72 15.27
C VAL A 36 7.41 4.55 14.55
N ALA A 37 6.20 4.77 14.04
CA ALA A 37 5.44 3.71 13.37
C ALA A 37 5.86 3.47 11.91
N ASN A 38 6.57 4.43 11.28
CA ASN A 38 6.99 4.38 9.88
C ASN A 38 8.40 3.79 9.65
N VAL A 39 8.92 3.03 10.62
CA VAL A 39 10.29 2.50 10.59
C VAL A 39 10.50 1.42 9.52
N ASP A 40 9.53 0.51 9.35
CA ASP A 40 9.60 -0.56 8.34
C ASP A 40 8.19 -1.05 7.95
N ASN A 41 8.12 -1.96 6.97
CA ASN A 41 6.85 -2.53 6.53
C ASN A 41 6.08 -3.27 7.65
N ILE A 42 6.78 -3.93 8.59
CA ILE A 42 6.14 -4.66 9.68
C ILE A 42 5.40 -3.69 10.61
N SER A 43 6.10 -2.66 11.10
CA SER A 43 5.55 -1.65 12.00
C SER A 43 4.36 -0.94 11.37
N ARG A 44 4.47 -0.53 10.09
CA ARG A 44 3.38 0.12 9.36
C ARG A 44 2.14 -0.77 9.26
N THR A 45 2.34 -2.01 8.84
CA THR A 45 1.26 -2.99 8.62
C THR A 45 0.50 -3.29 9.91
N GLN A 46 1.23 -3.50 11.00
CA GLN A 46 0.66 -3.76 12.32
C GLN A 46 -0.08 -2.54 12.86
N THR A 47 0.51 -1.35 12.71
CA THR A 47 -0.10 -0.09 13.15
C THR A 47 -1.44 0.17 12.47
N TYR A 48 -1.54 -0.08 11.16
CA TYR A 48 -2.82 -0.01 10.45
C TYR A 48 -3.84 -1.03 10.97
N GLN A 49 -3.40 -2.27 11.22
CA GLN A 49 -4.30 -3.30 11.76
C GLN A 49 -4.86 -2.88 13.11
N GLU A 50 -4.00 -2.48 14.03
CA GLU A 50 -4.36 -2.06 15.38
C GLU A 50 -5.27 -0.83 15.38
N TYR A 51 -4.98 0.14 14.52
CA TYR A 51 -5.83 1.31 14.35
C TYR A 51 -7.25 0.92 13.91
N TYR A 52 -7.37 0.02 12.93
CA TYR A 52 -8.67 -0.48 12.48
C TYR A 52 -9.42 -1.23 13.58
N LEU A 53 -8.72 -2.03 14.40
CA LEU A 53 -9.35 -2.74 15.52
C LEU A 53 -10.05 -1.77 16.49
N ARG A 54 -9.47 -0.58 16.71
CA ARG A 54 -10.03 0.50 17.53
C ARG A 54 -11.06 1.38 16.79
N ASN A 55 -10.94 1.54 15.47
CA ASN A 55 -11.76 2.43 14.65
C ASN A 55 -12.30 1.71 13.41
N ARG A 56 -13.33 0.88 13.60
CA ARG A 56 -13.90 0.00 12.56
C ARG A 56 -14.57 0.75 11.40
N GLU A 57 -14.97 1.99 11.63
CA GLU A 57 -15.51 2.89 10.63
C GLU A 57 -14.45 3.31 9.59
N ILE A 58 -13.16 3.27 9.93
CA ILE A 58 -12.08 3.62 9.01
C ILE A 58 -11.60 2.38 8.26
N ARG A 59 -12.46 1.90 7.36
CA ARG A 59 -12.22 0.70 6.54
C ARG A 59 -10.91 0.72 5.75
N TRP A 60 -10.49 1.89 5.30
CA TRP A 60 -9.23 2.03 4.57
C TRP A 60 -8.02 1.56 5.38
N SER A 61 -8.01 1.75 6.70
CA SER A 61 -6.89 1.30 7.53
C SER A 61 -6.73 -0.23 7.50
N PHE A 62 -7.84 -0.99 7.48
CA PHE A 62 -7.76 -2.44 7.31
C PHE A 62 -7.27 -2.83 5.91
N LEU A 63 -7.75 -2.12 4.88
CA LEU A 63 -7.29 -2.31 3.51
C LEU A 63 -5.77 -2.07 3.40
N ALA A 64 -5.28 -0.95 3.93
CA ALA A 64 -3.87 -0.60 3.96
C ALA A 64 -3.04 -1.65 4.68
N SER A 65 -3.53 -2.19 5.82
CA SER A 65 -2.86 -3.30 6.50
C SER A 65 -2.75 -4.54 5.60
N MET A 66 -3.86 -5.00 5.01
CA MET A 66 -3.87 -6.22 4.18
C MET A 66 -3.06 -6.07 2.88
N VAL A 67 -3.08 -4.90 2.25
CA VAL A 67 -2.27 -4.60 1.07
C VAL A 67 -0.79 -4.43 1.45
N SER A 68 -0.48 -3.82 2.60
CA SER A 68 0.91 -3.67 3.06
C SER A 68 1.57 -5.01 3.43
N ARG A 69 0.78 -6.02 3.85
CA ARG A 69 1.27 -7.41 3.96
C ARG A 69 1.78 -7.96 2.63
N ASN A 70 1.10 -7.62 1.53
CA ASN A 70 1.57 -7.90 0.17
C ASN A 70 2.78 -7.03 -0.25
N GLY A 71 3.06 -5.92 0.43
CA GLY A 71 4.32 -5.20 0.28
C GLY A 71 5.47 -5.99 0.89
N GLY A 72 5.29 -6.43 2.14
CA GLY A 72 6.31 -7.17 2.90
C GLY A 72 6.77 -8.45 2.19
N TRP A 73 5.83 -9.30 1.76
CA TRP A 73 6.20 -10.56 1.09
C TRP A 73 6.92 -10.36 -0.25
N ASN A 74 6.68 -9.25 -0.95
CA ASN A 74 7.29 -8.94 -2.23
C ASN A 74 8.71 -8.45 -1.98
N MET A 75 8.95 -7.75 -0.86
CA MET A 75 10.30 -7.43 -0.41
C MET A 75 11.08 -8.70 -0.08
N THR A 76 10.55 -9.58 0.78
CA THR A 76 11.30 -10.79 1.21
C THR A 76 11.44 -11.83 0.11
N ASP A 77 10.54 -11.86 -0.87
CA ASP A 77 10.63 -12.76 -2.02
C ASP A 77 11.92 -12.54 -2.81
N LEU A 78 12.42 -11.30 -2.86
CA LEU A 78 13.68 -10.97 -3.53
C LEU A 78 14.85 -11.78 -2.94
N GLU A 79 14.87 -11.98 -1.62
CA GLU A 79 15.86 -12.84 -0.95
C GLU A 79 15.46 -14.32 -0.89
N GLY A 80 14.32 -14.69 -1.46
CA GLY A 80 13.91 -16.07 -1.60
C GLY A 80 14.76 -16.84 -2.62
N GLU A 81 14.75 -18.17 -2.50
CA GLU A 81 15.49 -19.08 -3.40
C GLU A 81 15.18 -18.84 -4.88
N TYR A 82 13.91 -18.54 -5.19
CA TYR A 82 13.45 -18.42 -6.58
C TYR A 82 14.03 -17.18 -7.27
N TYR A 83 14.02 -16.04 -6.59
CA TYR A 83 14.52 -14.78 -7.16
C TYR A 83 16.03 -14.63 -7.03
N SER A 84 16.66 -15.32 -6.09
CA SER A 84 18.13 -15.34 -5.96
C SER A 84 18.82 -15.87 -7.21
N ASN A 85 18.19 -16.81 -7.92
CA ASN A 85 18.72 -17.32 -9.19
C ASN A 85 18.32 -16.47 -10.41
N LEU A 86 17.18 -15.79 -10.36
CA LEU A 86 16.64 -15.03 -11.49
C LEU A 86 17.11 -13.58 -11.57
N LEU A 87 17.41 -12.95 -10.43
CA LEU A 87 17.68 -11.52 -10.34
C LEU A 87 19.10 -11.26 -9.83
N SER A 88 19.76 -10.24 -10.38
CA SER A 88 21.02 -9.75 -9.82
C SER A 88 20.79 -9.00 -8.51
N GLN A 89 21.80 -8.97 -7.64
CA GLN A 89 21.73 -8.25 -6.35
C GLN A 89 21.37 -6.76 -6.52
N THR A 90 21.88 -6.13 -7.59
CA THR A 90 21.55 -4.74 -7.93
C THR A 90 20.06 -4.56 -8.25
N VAL A 91 19.46 -5.47 -9.01
CA VAL A 91 18.03 -5.42 -9.34
C VAL A 91 17.18 -5.66 -8.10
N LYS A 92 17.53 -6.66 -7.29
CA LYS A 92 16.85 -6.93 -6.01
C LYS A 92 16.84 -5.70 -5.10
N ARG A 93 18.01 -5.08 -4.90
CA ARG A 93 18.12 -3.86 -4.09
C ARG A 93 17.25 -2.72 -4.62
N ARG A 94 17.19 -2.52 -5.94
CA ARG A 94 16.35 -1.48 -6.56
C ARG A 94 14.86 -1.74 -6.36
N LEU A 95 14.42 -2.99 -6.52
CA LEU A 95 13.04 -3.40 -6.27
C LEU A 95 12.66 -3.23 -4.79
N PHE A 96 13.55 -3.66 -3.88
CA PHE A 96 13.35 -3.43 -2.45
C PHE A 96 13.18 -1.95 -2.13
N LEU A 97 14.08 -1.08 -2.61
CA LEU A 97 14.00 0.36 -2.39
C LEU A 97 12.73 0.99 -3.00
N LEU A 98 12.27 0.50 -4.15
CA LEU A 98 11.01 0.93 -4.75
C LEU A 98 9.83 0.60 -3.83
N TYR A 99 9.73 -0.65 -3.38
CA TYR A 99 8.67 -1.08 -2.47
C TYR A 99 8.73 -0.31 -1.15
N GLU A 100 9.92 -0.13 -0.59
CA GLU A 100 10.12 0.55 0.69
C GLU A 100 9.73 2.03 0.58
N LYS A 101 10.20 2.73 -0.46
CA LYS A 101 9.88 4.15 -0.67
C LYS A 101 8.37 4.37 -0.86
N ALA A 102 7.71 3.52 -1.65
CA ALA A 102 6.27 3.60 -1.85
C ALA A 102 5.50 3.42 -0.53
N ASN A 103 5.75 2.32 0.20
CA ASN A 103 5.08 2.05 1.47
C ASN A 103 5.36 3.13 2.53
N TRP A 104 6.58 3.65 2.57
CA TRP A 104 6.98 4.71 3.50
C TRP A 104 6.24 6.03 3.23
N LEU A 105 6.14 6.45 1.97
CA LEU A 105 5.41 7.68 1.59
C LEU A 105 3.91 7.56 1.87
N ILE A 106 3.31 6.42 1.54
CA ILE A 106 1.89 6.16 1.80
C ILE A 106 1.60 6.30 3.29
N PHE A 107 2.44 5.70 4.14
CA PHE A 107 2.24 5.76 5.59
C PHE A 107 2.51 7.15 6.16
N LEU A 108 3.56 7.83 5.69
CA LEU A 108 3.89 9.19 6.08
C LEU A 108 2.71 10.15 5.84
N ASP A 109 1.96 9.94 4.75
CA ASP A 109 0.79 10.75 4.42
C ASP A 109 -0.47 10.28 5.17
N ALA A 110 -0.79 8.99 5.17
CA ALA A 110 -2.09 8.52 5.66
C ALA A 110 -2.18 8.44 7.18
N PHE A 111 -1.14 7.95 7.86
CA PHE A 111 -1.20 7.68 9.30
C PHE A 111 -1.43 8.93 10.19
N PRO A 112 -0.81 10.11 9.94
CA PRO A 112 -1.13 11.30 10.73
C PRO A 112 -2.59 11.74 10.58
N GLN A 113 -3.22 11.50 9.42
CA GLN A 113 -4.65 11.76 9.21
C GLN A 113 -5.52 10.89 10.12
N LEU A 114 -5.14 9.60 10.25
CA LEU A 114 -5.81 8.64 11.12
C LEU A 114 -5.70 9.06 12.59
N LEU A 115 -4.51 9.45 13.04
CA LEU A 115 -4.31 9.91 14.41
C LEU A 115 -5.08 11.20 14.72
N LEU A 116 -5.13 12.13 13.76
CA LEU A 116 -5.89 13.37 13.92
C LEU A 116 -7.40 13.12 13.99
N TYR A 117 -7.90 12.12 13.26
CA TYR A 117 -9.29 11.69 13.39
C TYR A 117 -9.60 11.08 14.77
N GLU A 118 -8.72 10.21 15.29
CA GLU A 118 -8.84 9.70 16.67
C GLU A 118 -8.88 10.84 17.69
N GLU A 119 -8.04 11.86 17.53
CA GLU A 119 -8.01 13.02 18.43
C GLU A 119 -9.27 13.88 18.30
N SER A 120 -9.74 14.10 17.07
CA SER A 120 -10.99 14.80 16.78
C SER A 120 -12.19 14.08 17.45
N LYS A 121 -12.22 12.74 17.38
CA LYS A 121 -13.25 11.93 18.05
C LYS A 121 -13.24 12.11 19.56
N LYS A 122 -12.07 12.06 20.20
CA LYS A 122 -11.94 12.20 21.66
C LYS A 122 -12.43 13.56 22.15
N ARG A 123 -12.17 14.62 21.38
CA ARG A 123 -12.57 15.99 21.71
C ARG A 123 -13.98 16.36 21.22
N CYS A 124 -14.63 15.45 20.49
CA CYS A 124 -15.91 15.68 19.83
C CYS A 124 -15.92 16.95 18.94
N ALA A 125 -14.78 17.30 18.34
CA ALA A 125 -14.62 18.48 17.51
C ALA A 125 -13.74 18.17 16.29
N PRO A 126 -14.07 18.68 15.08
CA PRO A 126 -13.25 18.46 13.90
C PRO A 126 -11.95 19.28 13.98
N LEU A 127 -10.79 18.61 13.96
CA LEU A 127 -9.47 19.26 13.98
C LEU A 127 -8.76 19.25 12.62
N PHE A 128 -9.51 19.08 11.52
CA PHE A 128 -8.93 18.80 10.19
C PHE A 128 -8.17 19.97 9.59
N HIS A 129 -8.34 21.19 10.09
CA HIS A 129 -7.52 22.34 9.74
C HIS A 129 -6.03 22.15 10.11
N LEU A 130 -5.72 21.21 11.03
CA LEU A 130 -4.35 20.84 11.38
C LEU A 130 -3.68 19.93 10.33
N LEU A 131 -4.42 19.39 9.35
CA LEU A 131 -3.88 18.51 8.31
C LEU A 131 -2.78 19.17 7.47
N GLN A 132 -2.82 20.50 7.33
CA GLN A 132 -1.80 21.28 6.65
C GLN A 132 -0.40 21.11 7.26
N PHE A 133 -0.30 20.85 8.58
CA PHE A 133 0.98 20.71 9.28
C PHE A 133 1.66 19.35 9.07
N PHE A 134 0.99 18.42 8.36
CA PHE A 134 1.53 17.12 7.95
C PHE A 134 1.64 16.98 6.43
N ASN A 135 1.58 18.10 5.69
CA ASN A 135 1.66 18.13 4.21
C ASN A 135 0.53 17.33 3.52
N ILE A 136 -0.63 17.23 4.16
CA ILE A 136 -1.79 16.52 3.62
C ILE A 136 -2.52 17.40 2.61
N SER A 137 -3.02 16.76 1.55
CA SER A 137 -3.71 17.45 0.46
C SER A 137 -4.95 18.19 0.94
N ILE A 138 -5.25 19.32 0.30
CA ILE A 138 -6.53 20.05 0.48
C ILE A 138 -7.70 19.12 0.15
N PHE A 139 -7.50 18.21 -0.81
CA PHE A 139 -8.45 17.16 -1.14
C PHE A 139 -8.85 16.35 0.10
N MET A 140 -7.88 15.80 0.83
CA MET A 140 -8.18 14.99 2.02
C MET A 140 -8.76 15.81 3.17
N GLU A 141 -8.35 17.07 3.35
CA GLU A 141 -8.92 17.95 4.38
C GLU A 141 -10.44 18.08 4.23
N LYS A 142 -10.89 18.29 2.99
CA LYS A 142 -12.32 18.33 2.69
C LYS A 142 -13.02 16.99 2.88
N GLU A 143 -12.40 15.90 2.43
CA GLU A 143 -13.03 14.57 2.54
C GLU A 143 -13.15 14.13 4.01
N TRP A 144 -12.23 14.54 4.88
CA TRP A 144 -12.34 14.34 6.33
C TRP A 144 -13.47 15.15 6.95
N VAL A 145 -13.63 16.43 6.58
CA VAL A 145 -14.78 17.25 7.02
C VAL A 145 -16.10 16.62 6.55
N ALA A 146 -16.18 16.22 5.27
CA ALA A 146 -17.36 15.57 4.71
C ALA A 146 -17.67 14.24 5.42
N PHE A 147 -16.65 13.45 5.74
CA PHE A 147 -16.82 12.22 6.52
C PHE A 147 -17.28 12.51 7.95
N TRP A 148 -16.75 13.56 8.59
CA TRP A 148 -17.16 13.95 9.94
C TRP A 148 -18.65 14.28 10.00
N GLU A 149 -19.17 14.99 9.01
CA GLU A 149 -20.58 15.38 8.92
C GLU A 149 -21.49 14.22 8.49
N LYS A 150 -21.11 13.47 7.45
CA LYS A 150 -22.00 12.51 6.77
C LYS A 150 -21.79 11.05 7.16
N LYS A 151 -20.64 10.74 7.77
CA LYS A 151 -20.20 9.38 8.13
C LYS A 151 -20.22 8.38 6.95
N ASP A 152 -19.98 8.87 5.73
CA ASP A 152 -19.90 8.02 4.54
C ASP A 152 -18.56 7.27 4.50
N ILE A 153 -18.56 6.07 5.07
CA ILE A 153 -17.40 5.17 5.19
C ILE A 153 -16.82 4.81 3.81
N ASN A 154 -17.67 4.55 2.82
CA ASN A 154 -17.21 4.12 1.50
C ASN A 154 -16.57 5.29 0.75
N ARG A 155 -17.15 6.49 0.86
CA ARG A 155 -16.57 7.71 0.28
C ARG A 155 -15.19 8.00 0.85
N LEU A 156 -15.04 7.99 2.18
CA LEU A 156 -13.74 8.24 2.81
C LEU A 156 -12.70 7.19 2.38
N MET A 157 -13.10 5.92 2.34
CA MET A 157 -12.20 4.85 1.90
C MET A 157 -11.72 5.05 0.46
N THR A 158 -12.62 5.41 -0.45
CA THR A 158 -12.27 5.71 -1.84
C THR A 158 -11.41 6.98 -1.95
N ALA A 159 -11.68 8.01 -1.15
CA ALA A 159 -10.87 9.22 -1.12
C ALA A 159 -9.43 8.92 -0.67
N LEU A 160 -9.24 8.13 0.39
CA LEU A 160 -7.91 7.72 0.85
C LEU A 160 -7.17 6.90 -0.22
N ILE A 161 -7.86 6.02 -0.97
CA ILE A 161 -7.25 5.31 -2.12
C ILE A 161 -6.80 6.29 -3.20
N ILE A 162 -7.66 7.24 -3.60
CA ILE A 162 -7.33 8.25 -4.62
C ILE A 162 -6.12 9.07 -4.19
N ASN A 163 -6.12 9.57 -2.94
CA ASN A 163 -5.04 10.38 -2.41
C ASN A 163 -3.73 9.59 -2.34
N GLU A 164 -3.75 8.35 -1.86
CA GLU A 164 -2.58 7.46 -1.83
C GLU A 164 -1.93 7.33 -3.22
N GLN A 165 -2.74 7.02 -4.23
CA GLN A 165 -2.23 6.74 -5.57
C GLN A 165 -1.69 7.99 -6.27
N ASN A 166 -2.26 9.17 -5.99
CA ASN A 166 -1.72 10.45 -6.47
C ASN A 166 -0.45 10.84 -5.71
N LYS A 167 -0.39 10.62 -4.39
CA LYS A 167 0.77 10.95 -3.56
C LYS A 167 2.04 10.21 -3.95
N ILE A 168 1.93 8.97 -4.44
CA ILE A 168 3.10 8.22 -4.91
C ILE A 168 3.47 8.50 -6.37
N GLN A 169 2.60 9.16 -7.15
CA GLN A 169 2.78 9.30 -8.60
C GLN A 169 4.10 10.00 -8.94
N LYS A 170 4.32 11.22 -8.46
CA LYS A 170 5.57 11.96 -8.71
C LYS A 170 6.82 11.36 -8.01
N PRO A 171 6.79 11.10 -6.70
CA PRO A 171 8.01 10.72 -5.97
C PRO A 171 8.47 9.28 -6.24
N VAL A 172 7.58 8.41 -6.72
CA VAL A 172 7.85 6.99 -6.92
C VAL A 172 7.72 6.59 -8.38
N ILE A 173 6.56 6.84 -8.99
CA ILE A 173 6.26 6.34 -10.33
C ILE A 173 7.02 7.15 -11.39
N GLU A 174 6.97 8.48 -11.34
CA GLU A 174 7.65 9.37 -12.28
C GLU A 174 9.10 9.70 -11.88
N ASN A 175 9.58 9.09 -10.80
CA ASN A 175 10.94 9.31 -10.34
C ASN A 175 11.95 8.81 -11.38
N ALA A 176 12.81 9.71 -11.88
CA ALA A 176 13.77 9.41 -12.94
C ALA A 176 14.69 8.22 -12.62
N TYR A 177 15.05 8.01 -11.35
CA TYR A 177 15.85 6.85 -10.94
C TYR A 177 15.06 5.55 -11.11
N PHE A 178 13.82 5.48 -10.59
CA PHE A 178 13.00 4.27 -10.69
C PHE A 178 12.52 3.99 -12.11
N GLN A 179 12.22 5.03 -12.88
CA GLN A 179 11.92 4.92 -14.31
C GLN A 179 13.05 4.21 -15.05
N LYS A 180 14.26 4.78 -15.00
CA LYS A 180 15.43 4.22 -15.69
C LYS A 180 15.83 2.82 -15.20
N HIS A 181 15.70 2.55 -13.91
CA HIS A 181 16.32 1.37 -13.29
C HIS A 181 15.36 0.26 -12.88
N VAL A 182 14.05 0.50 -12.94
CA VAL A 182 13.01 -0.49 -12.65
C VAL A 182 11.97 -0.53 -13.76
N PHE A 183 11.21 0.54 -13.98
CA PHE A 183 10.03 0.52 -14.87
C PHE A 183 10.39 0.31 -16.35
N ASP A 184 11.47 0.95 -16.83
CA ASP A 184 11.92 0.78 -18.22
C ASP A 184 12.66 -0.52 -18.51
N THR A 185 12.91 -1.33 -17.49
CA THR A 185 13.64 -2.58 -17.67
C THR A 185 12.78 -3.63 -18.38
N ALA A 186 13.40 -4.39 -19.29
CA ALA A 186 12.73 -5.49 -19.99
C ALA A 186 12.14 -6.53 -19.01
N LEU A 187 12.79 -6.72 -17.87
CA LEU A 187 12.31 -7.57 -16.79
C LEU A 187 10.97 -7.10 -16.22
N PHE A 188 10.82 -5.81 -15.92
CA PHE A 188 9.58 -5.26 -15.37
C PHE A 188 8.45 -5.35 -16.39
N LYS A 189 8.72 -4.96 -17.65
CA LYS A 189 7.76 -5.05 -18.75
C LYS A 189 7.32 -6.50 -19.00
N PHE A 190 8.22 -7.48 -18.87
CA PHE A 190 7.88 -8.90 -18.92
C PHE A 190 6.97 -9.31 -17.75
N GLN A 191 7.29 -8.92 -16.52
CA GLN A 191 6.44 -9.25 -15.36
C GLN A 191 5.01 -8.71 -15.50
N GLU A 192 4.84 -7.51 -16.07
CA GLU A 192 3.53 -6.93 -16.35
C GLU A 192 2.77 -7.69 -17.46
N ILE A 193 3.43 -8.01 -18.58
CA ILE A 193 2.81 -8.74 -19.71
C ILE A 193 2.30 -10.12 -19.27
N PHE A 194 3.07 -10.82 -18.42
CA PHE A 194 2.72 -12.16 -17.94
C PHE A 194 1.87 -12.16 -16.66
N HIS A 195 1.39 -10.98 -16.23
CA HIS A 195 0.60 -10.76 -15.03
C HIS A 195 1.20 -11.41 -13.78
N VAL A 196 2.53 -11.41 -13.65
CA VAL A 196 3.23 -12.17 -12.61
C VAL A 196 2.91 -11.64 -11.20
N SER A 197 2.57 -10.36 -11.10
CA SER A 197 2.25 -9.69 -9.84
C SER A 197 0.75 -9.71 -9.55
N ALA A 198 0.37 -10.02 -8.32
CA ALA A 198 -1.00 -9.94 -7.82
C ALA A 198 -1.03 -9.45 -6.38
N VAL A 199 -2.12 -8.78 -6.00
CA VAL A 199 -2.43 -8.43 -4.60
C VAL A 199 -3.46 -9.42 -4.09
N ILE A 200 -3.13 -10.11 -3.01
CA ILE A 200 -3.85 -11.29 -2.52
C ILE A 200 -4.27 -11.11 -1.06
N PHE A 201 -5.50 -11.52 -0.76
CA PHE A 201 -6.06 -11.70 0.56
C PHE A 201 -6.23 -13.20 0.83
N PRO A 202 -5.45 -13.77 1.75
CA PRO A 202 -5.50 -15.17 2.10
C PRO A 202 -6.60 -15.44 3.15
N THR A 203 -7.01 -16.70 3.26
CA THR A 203 -7.81 -17.20 4.38
C THR A 203 -7.01 -18.24 5.16
N VAL A 204 -7.38 -18.49 6.42
CA VAL A 204 -6.73 -19.53 7.24
C VAL A 204 -7.02 -20.93 6.71
N GLU A 205 -8.07 -21.09 5.92
CA GLU A 205 -8.41 -22.32 5.21
C GLU A 205 -7.56 -22.53 3.93
N GLY A 206 -6.66 -21.60 3.59
CA GLY A 206 -5.73 -21.69 2.47
C GLY A 206 -6.28 -21.15 1.14
N GLY A 207 -7.40 -20.43 1.15
CA GLY A 207 -7.92 -19.75 -0.04
C GLY A 207 -7.16 -18.46 -0.34
N MET A 208 -6.85 -18.19 -1.61
CA MET A 208 -6.19 -16.97 -2.07
C MET A 208 -7.14 -16.18 -2.97
N TYR A 209 -7.47 -14.97 -2.55
CA TYR A 209 -8.41 -14.11 -3.28
C TYR A 209 -7.75 -12.80 -3.66
N GLY A 210 -7.95 -12.29 -4.86
CA GLY A 210 -7.26 -11.07 -5.24
C GLY A 210 -7.38 -10.74 -6.71
N PHE A 211 -6.53 -9.81 -7.13
CA PHE A 211 -6.47 -9.32 -8.49
C PHE A 211 -5.02 -9.22 -8.96
N SER A 212 -4.79 -9.54 -10.22
CA SER A 212 -3.50 -9.32 -10.87
C SER A 212 -3.26 -7.83 -11.08
N VAL A 213 -2.00 -7.42 -10.95
CA VAL A 213 -1.54 -6.07 -11.23
C VAL A 213 -1.21 -5.98 -12.71
N TYR A 214 -1.68 -4.93 -13.37
CA TYR A 214 -1.41 -4.63 -14.78
C TYR A 214 -1.37 -3.12 -14.97
N GLN A 215 -0.46 -2.64 -15.82
CA GLN A 215 -0.26 -1.21 -16.10
C GLN A 215 -0.06 -0.42 -14.82
N PHE A 216 0.86 -0.86 -13.97
CA PHE A 216 1.09 -0.26 -12.66
C PHE A 216 1.51 1.21 -12.77
N GLU A 217 2.16 1.62 -13.86
CA GLU A 217 2.51 3.03 -14.11
C GLU A 217 1.29 3.93 -14.30
N THR A 218 0.14 3.36 -14.69
CA THR A 218 -1.09 4.11 -14.94
C THR A 218 -1.86 4.40 -13.64
N LEU A 219 -1.92 5.67 -13.25
CA LEU A 219 -2.61 6.13 -12.04
C LEU A 219 -4.04 5.60 -11.92
N GLN A 220 -4.84 5.73 -12.99
CA GLN A 220 -6.23 5.29 -13.02
C GLN A 220 -6.36 3.78 -12.73
N LYS A 221 -5.46 2.96 -13.27
CA LYS A 221 -5.46 1.51 -13.05
C LYS A 221 -5.13 1.14 -11.62
N ARG A 222 -4.21 1.87 -10.97
CA ARG A 222 -3.94 1.68 -9.54
C ARG A 222 -5.13 2.09 -8.65
N ILE A 223 -5.80 3.19 -8.98
CA ILE A 223 -7.02 3.62 -8.27
C ILE A 223 -8.14 2.57 -8.43
N GLU A 224 -8.35 2.06 -9.64
CA GLU A 224 -9.29 0.97 -9.94
C GLU A 224 -8.97 -0.30 -9.14
N LEU A 225 -7.71 -0.75 -9.16
CA LEU A 225 -7.26 -1.91 -8.38
C LEU A 225 -7.50 -1.72 -6.89
N GLY A 226 -7.16 -0.56 -6.33
CA GLY A 226 -7.41 -0.24 -4.92
C GLY A 226 -8.90 -0.33 -4.56
N LYS A 227 -9.78 0.19 -5.42
CA LYS A 227 -11.24 0.11 -5.26
C LYS A 227 -11.76 -1.34 -5.34
N GLN A 228 -11.24 -2.15 -6.27
CA GLN A 228 -11.60 -3.56 -6.40
C GLN A 228 -11.16 -4.38 -5.17
N LEU A 229 -9.95 -4.14 -4.66
CA LEU A 229 -9.44 -4.74 -3.43
C LEU A 229 -10.30 -4.33 -2.22
N ALA A 230 -10.66 -3.06 -2.12
CA ALA A 230 -11.57 -2.58 -1.07
C ALA A 230 -12.92 -3.31 -1.12
N TRP A 231 -13.50 -3.44 -2.31
CA TRP A 231 -14.75 -4.18 -2.52
C TRP A 231 -14.61 -5.65 -2.09
N LEU A 232 -13.53 -6.32 -2.48
CA LEU A 232 -13.28 -7.72 -2.14
C LEU A 232 -13.12 -7.91 -0.63
N LEU A 233 -12.29 -7.08 0.02
CA LEU A 233 -11.98 -7.19 1.44
C LEU A 233 -13.22 -7.07 2.33
N PHE A 234 -14.17 -6.23 1.93
CA PHE A 234 -15.41 -6.01 2.67
C PHE A 234 -16.64 -6.75 2.10
N HIS A 235 -16.44 -7.63 1.12
CA HIS A 235 -17.50 -8.44 0.55
C HIS A 235 -18.12 -9.36 1.63
N SER A 236 -19.45 -9.42 1.70
CA SER A 236 -20.19 -10.12 2.76
C SER A 236 -19.76 -11.58 2.95
N LYS A 237 -19.49 -12.26 1.84
CA LYS A 237 -19.04 -13.67 1.80
C LYS A 237 -17.64 -13.91 2.38
N TYR A 238 -16.69 -12.97 2.20
CA TYR A 238 -15.26 -13.23 2.45
C TYR A 238 -14.67 -12.43 3.61
N LYS A 239 -15.30 -11.29 3.97
CA LYS A 239 -14.80 -10.36 5.00
C LYS A 239 -14.42 -11.04 6.31
N ALA A 240 -15.21 -12.03 6.75
CA ALA A 240 -14.98 -12.73 8.02
C ALA A 240 -13.71 -13.59 7.96
N SER A 241 -13.48 -14.28 6.84
CA SER A 241 -12.29 -15.11 6.61
C SER A 241 -11.02 -14.27 6.52
N PHE A 242 -11.06 -13.13 5.80
CA PHE A 242 -9.93 -12.21 5.73
C PHE A 242 -9.60 -11.59 7.08
N TYR A 243 -10.63 -11.20 7.83
CA TYR A 243 -10.45 -10.69 9.18
C TYR A 243 -9.86 -11.74 10.13
N LYS A 244 -10.37 -12.98 10.09
CA LYS A 244 -9.84 -14.10 10.86
C LYS A 244 -8.37 -14.35 10.54
N PHE A 245 -7.99 -14.35 9.26
CA PHE A 245 -6.59 -14.46 8.85
C PHE A 245 -5.74 -13.33 9.43
N ALA A 246 -6.16 -12.07 9.28
CA ALA A 246 -5.38 -10.93 9.75
C ALA A 246 -5.08 -11.00 11.27
N VAL A 247 -6.06 -11.45 12.07
CA VAL A 247 -5.92 -11.57 13.52
C VAL A 247 -5.12 -12.79 13.95
N GLN A 248 -5.24 -13.92 13.24
CA GLN A 248 -4.57 -15.17 13.61
C GLN A 248 -3.16 -15.31 13.04
N THR A 249 -2.82 -14.55 12.00
CA THR A 249 -1.53 -14.62 11.34
C THR A 249 -0.68 -13.39 11.65
N ARG A 250 0.40 -13.59 12.42
CA ARG A 250 1.42 -12.57 12.64
C ARG A 250 2.06 -12.18 11.31
N HIS A 251 2.16 -10.88 11.04
CA HIS A 251 2.91 -10.37 9.90
C HIS A 251 4.41 -10.36 10.19
N THR A 252 5.18 -11.13 9.43
CA THR A 252 6.64 -11.17 9.44
C THR A 252 7.26 -10.55 8.19
N GLY A 253 6.40 -10.23 7.21
CA GLY A 253 6.83 -9.88 5.87
C GLY A 253 7.17 -11.09 5.02
N SER A 254 7.23 -12.32 5.54
CA SER A 254 7.54 -13.50 4.74
C SER A 254 6.31 -14.01 3.97
N ARG A 255 6.54 -14.59 2.79
CA ARG A 255 5.51 -15.34 2.04
C ARG A 255 4.97 -16.54 2.82
N MET A 256 5.74 -17.05 3.79
CA MET A 256 5.30 -18.13 4.69
C MET A 256 4.07 -17.76 5.51
N ASP A 257 3.85 -16.48 5.80
CA ASP A 257 2.65 -16.00 6.49
C ASP A 257 1.37 -16.42 5.74
N TYR A 258 1.45 -16.57 4.41
CA TYR A 258 0.32 -16.91 3.54
C TYR A 258 0.30 -18.41 3.21
N GLU A 259 1.46 -18.99 2.87
CA GLU A 259 1.54 -20.36 2.34
C GLU A 259 1.48 -21.45 3.42
N CYS A 260 1.68 -21.12 4.70
CA CYS A 260 1.71 -22.11 5.78
C CYS A 260 0.44 -22.99 5.85
N ASN A 261 -0.71 -22.42 5.46
CA ASN A 261 -2.03 -23.05 5.51
C ASN A 261 -2.47 -23.68 4.18
N ILE A 262 -1.70 -23.51 3.09
CA ILE A 262 -2.06 -24.06 1.77
C ILE A 262 -1.59 -25.51 1.68
N ARG A 263 -2.53 -26.41 1.41
CA ARG A 263 -2.21 -27.83 1.18
C ARG A 263 -1.64 -28.05 -0.21
N GLY A 264 -0.56 -28.82 -0.28
CA GLY A 264 0.01 -29.31 -1.53
C GLY A 264 0.79 -28.27 -2.34
N ILE A 265 1.04 -27.06 -1.80
CA ILE A 265 1.99 -26.13 -2.42
C ILE A 265 3.39 -26.37 -1.86
N ARG A 266 4.42 -26.21 -2.69
CA ARG A 266 5.81 -26.14 -2.21
C ARG A 266 5.95 -24.86 -1.39
N LYS A 267 6.18 -25.02 -0.08
CA LYS A 267 6.36 -23.88 0.84
C LYS A 267 7.63 -23.12 0.46
N SER A 268 7.50 -21.81 0.35
CA SER A 268 8.62 -20.93 0.03
C SER A 268 9.51 -20.73 1.25
N CYS A 269 10.80 -21.04 1.15
CA CYS A 269 11.76 -20.63 2.17
C CYS A 269 12.11 -19.15 1.97
N THR A 270 11.20 -18.24 2.35
CA THR A 270 11.48 -16.79 2.37
C THR A 270 11.73 -16.31 3.79
N PRO A 271 12.79 -15.53 4.01
CA PRO A 271 13.16 -15.03 5.34
C PRO A 271 12.14 -14.00 5.84
N ALA A 272 12.15 -13.71 7.15
CA ALA A 272 11.39 -12.58 7.67
C ALA A 272 12.08 -11.27 7.31
N LEU A 273 11.31 -10.18 7.16
CA LEU A 273 11.82 -8.90 6.65
C LEU A 273 13.00 -8.35 7.49
N ARG A 274 12.85 -8.39 8.82
CA ARG A 274 13.84 -7.86 9.77
C ARG A 274 15.11 -8.69 9.88
N ASP A 275 15.11 -9.91 9.32
CA ASP A 275 16.29 -10.78 9.30
C ASP A 275 17.19 -10.47 8.09
N VAL A 276 16.66 -9.81 7.04
CA VAL A 276 17.39 -9.58 5.78
C VAL A 276 17.53 -8.13 5.37
N TYR A 277 16.63 -7.25 5.79
CA TYR A 277 16.71 -5.84 5.43
C TYR A 277 16.89 -4.96 6.67
N SER A 278 17.90 -4.10 6.60
CA SER A 278 18.09 -3.01 7.55
C SER A 278 17.07 -1.89 7.33
N ILE A 279 16.84 -1.10 8.38
CA ILE A 279 16.02 0.11 8.30
C ILE A 279 16.62 1.06 7.25
N VAL A 280 15.76 1.58 6.37
CA VAL A 280 16.14 2.55 5.34
C VAL A 280 15.85 3.95 5.86
N THR A 281 16.84 4.82 5.84
CA THR A 281 16.66 6.24 6.12
C THR A 281 16.09 6.95 4.90
N HIS A 282 15.04 7.72 5.09
CA HIS A 282 14.36 8.45 4.02
C HIS A 282 14.49 9.95 4.23
N GLU A 283 14.83 10.67 3.16
CA GLU A 283 14.73 12.12 3.14
C GLU A 283 13.25 12.54 3.00
N LYS A 284 12.81 13.47 3.86
CA LYS A 284 11.49 14.08 3.79
C LYS A 284 11.47 15.04 2.60
N LEU A 285 10.73 14.67 1.55
CA LEU A 285 10.49 15.53 0.39
C LEU A 285 9.28 16.41 0.68
N ILE A 286 9.47 17.72 0.62
CA ILE A 286 8.35 18.68 0.62
C ILE A 286 7.88 18.80 -0.81
N GLU A 287 6.87 18.01 -1.16
CA GLU A 287 6.21 18.12 -2.45
C GLU A 287 5.04 19.10 -2.39
N LYS A 288 4.78 19.76 -3.53
CA LYS A 288 3.56 20.53 -3.71
C LYS A 288 2.35 19.60 -3.64
N ASP A 289 1.22 20.13 -3.20
CA ASP A 289 -0.05 19.39 -3.22
C ASP A 289 -0.31 18.88 -4.64
N TRP A 290 -0.67 17.60 -4.76
CA TRP A 290 -1.02 17.00 -6.04
C TRP A 290 -2.38 17.50 -6.52
N PHE A 291 -3.25 17.88 -5.59
CA PHE A 291 -4.58 18.38 -5.90
C PHE A 291 -4.50 19.87 -6.21
N SER A 292 -4.80 20.22 -7.45
CA SER A 292 -4.91 21.60 -7.92
C SER A 292 -6.35 21.95 -8.28
N GLU A 293 -6.60 23.25 -8.36
CA GLU A 293 -7.87 23.80 -8.85
C GLU A 293 -8.26 23.21 -10.22
N GLY A 294 -9.55 22.90 -10.39
CA GLY A 294 -10.12 22.44 -11.66
C GLY A 294 -9.97 20.94 -11.98
N LEU A 295 -9.30 20.15 -11.13
CA LEU A 295 -9.18 18.70 -11.33
C LEU A 295 -10.54 18.00 -11.14
N GLU A 296 -11.03 17.38 -12.21
CA GLU A 296 -12.24 16.55 -12.16
C GLU A 296 -11.92 15.20 -11.51
N ILE A 297 -12.43 15.02 -10.30
CA ILE A 297 -12.19 13.81 -9.49
C ILE A 297 -13.44 12.97 -9.28
N ASP A 298 -14.63 13.46 -9.66
CA ASP A 298 -15.90 12.79 -9.35
C ASP A 298 -16.00 11.43 -10.07
N SER A 299 -15.45 11.32 -11.28
CA SER A 299 -15.34 10.06 -12.03
C SER A 299 -14.50 9.00 -11.29
N LEU A 300 -13.51 9.42 -10.49
CA LEU A 300 -12.64 8.51 -9.73
C LEU A 300 -13.39 7.80 -8.60
N PHE A 301 -14.48 8.39 -8.09
CA PHE A 301 -15.31 7.80 -7.04
C PHE A 301 -16.23 6.68 -7.55
N LEU A 302 -16.43 6.56 -8.86
CA LEU A 302 -17.27 5.50 -9.43
C LEU A 302 -16.60 4.14 -9.24
N LEU A 303 -17.30 3.21 -8.59
CA LEU A 303 -16.86 1.84 -8.43
C LEU A 303 -17.44 0.98 -9.56
N GLU A 304 -16.55 0.43 -10.38
CA GLU A 304 -16.90 -0.68 -11.25
C GLU A 304 -16.71 -1.99 -10.48
N LYS A 305 -17.78 -2.79 -10.36
CA LYS A 305 -17.68 -4.10 -9.73
C LYS A 305 -16.70 -4.97 -10.55
N PRO A 306 -15.78 -5.68 -9.90
CA PRO A 306 -14.83 -6.52 -10.61
C PRO A 306 -15.56 -7.54 -11.49
N LYS A 307 -15.17 -7.61 -12.77
CA LYS A 307 -15.61 -8.63 -13.71
C LYS A 307 -14.46 -9.64 -13.84
N GLY A 308 -14.58 -10.80 -13.19
CA GLY A 308 -13.53 -11.82 -13.23
C GLY A 308 -13.55 -12.76 -12.04
N GLU A 309 -12.70 -13.78 -12.09
CA GLU A 309 -12.50 -14.73 -11.00
C GLU A 309 -11.68 -14.06 -9.89
N ILE A 310 -12.30 -13.94 -8.71
CA ILE A 310 -11.66 -13.36 -7.52
C ILE A 310 -10.87 -14.40 -6.72
N ASN A 311 -11.18 -15.69 -6.87
CA ASN A 311 -10.43 -16.78 -6.25
C ASN A 311 -9.30 -17.17 -7.19
N ILE A 312 -8.08 -16.73 -6.87
CA ILE A 312 -6.92 -16.94 -7.72
C ILE A 312 -5.98 -18.01 -7.14
N THR A 313 -6.51 -18.93 -6.32
CA THR A 313 -5.71 -19.98 -5.67
C THR A 313 -5.01 -20.89 -6.68
N GLU A 314 -5.74 -21.40 -7.67
CA GLU A 314 -5.16 -22.25 -8.71
C GLU A 314 -4.22 -21.50 -9.63
N TRP A 315 -4.58 -20.25 -9.98
CA TRP A 315 -3.71 -19.36 -10.73
C TRP A 315 -2.38 -19.11 -9.99
N TYR A 316 -2.46 -18.81 -8.69
CA TYR A 316 -1.31 -18.58 -7.81
C TYR A 316 -0.42 -19.83 -7.77
N ARG A 317 -1.00 -21.01 -7.54
CA ARG A 317 -0.28 -22.29 -7.53
C ARG A 317 0.48 -22.52 -8.84
N LYS A 318 -0.20 -22.37 -9.98
CA LYS A 318 0.42 -22.53 -11.30
C LYS A 318 1.57 -21.54 -11.52
N LYS A 319 1.40 -20.28 -11.12
CA LYS A 319 2.43 -19.26 -11.23
C LYS A 319 3.66 -19.55 -10.36
N ARG A 320 3.46 -20.05 -9.14
CA ARG A 320 4.59 -20.46 -8.26
C ARG A 320 5.42 -21.58 -8.89
N GLU A 321 4.77 -22.59 -9.50
CA GLU A 321 5.48 -23.66 -10.19
C GLU A 321 6.22 -23.17 -11.45
N GLN A 322 5.64 -22.22 -12.20
CA GLN A 322 6.32 -21.58 -13.33
C GLN A 322 7.58 -20.84 -12.90
N ILE A 323 7.50 -20.01 -11.86
CA ILE A 323 8.65 -19.26 -11.34
C ILE A 323 9.74 -20.21 -10.81
N HIS A 324 9.34 -21.27 -10.09
CA HIS A 324 10.27 -22.28 -9.60
C HIS A 324 11.00 -22.99 -10.74
N THR A 325 10.28 -23.39 -11.79
CA THR A 325 10.87 -24.05 -12.97
C THR A 325 11.87 -23.12 -13.67
N LEU A 326 11.52 -21.85 -13.86
CA LEU A 326 12.42 -20.85 -14.43
C LEU A 326 13.67 -20.64 -13.56
N SER A 327 13.52 -20.61 -12.24
CA SER A 327 14.64 -20.51 -11.30
C SER A 327 15.61 -21.69 -11.44
N ILE A 328 15.10 -22.93 -11.53
CA ILE A 328 15.94 -24.13 -11.72
C ILE A 328 16.69 -24.04 -13.05
N LEU A 329 15.99 -23.73 -14.15
CA LEU A 329 16.59 -23.61 -15.47
C LEU A 329 17.70 -22.54 -15.49
N SER A 330 17.43 -21.38 -14.89
CA SER A 330 18.43 -20.30 -14.79
C SER A 330 19.64 -20.71 -13.94
N SER A 331 19.44 -21.43 -12.84
CA SER A 331 20.53 -21.95 -12.02
C SER A 331 21.41 -22.96 -12.77
N PHE A 332 20.80 -23.78 -13.65
CA PHE A 332 21.51 -24.76 -14.47
C PHE A 332 22.37 -24.06 -15.52
N VAL A 333 21.82 -23.06 -16.21
CA VAL A 333 22.57 -22.25 -17.19
C VAL A 333 23.76 -21.54 -16.53
N LYS A 334 23.56 -20.88 -15.39
CA LYS A 334 24.66 -20.23 -14.64
C LYS A 334 25.78 -21.19 -14.26
N ARG A 335 25.43 -22.40 -13.79
CA ARG A 335 26.44 -23.43 -13.47
C ARG A 335 27.18 -23.89 -14.71
N MET A 336 26.50 -24.08 -15.85
CA MET A 336 27.16 -24.45 -17.10
C MET A 336 28.16 -23.37 -17.56
N ASP A 337 27.80 -22.09 -17.44
CA ASP A 337 28.71 -20.99 -17.77
C ASP A 337 29.94 -20.97 -16.83
N GLU A 338 29.77 -21.29 -15.55
CA GLU A 338 30.88 -21.43 -14.59
C GLU A 338 31.78 -22.65 -14.86
N PHE A 339 31.28 -23.72 -15.49
CA PHE A 339 32.06 -24.89 -15.90
C PHE A 339 32.76 -24.73 -17.27
N MET A 340 32.39 -23.70 -18.04
CA MET A 340 32.91 -23.41 -19.39
C MET A 340 33.97 -22.30 -19.40
N ILE A 341 34.33 -21.76 -18.22
CA ILE A 341 35.48 -20.88 -17.95
C ILE A 341 36.53 -21.70 -17.21
#